data_AF-A0A960S270-F1
#
_entry.id   AF-A0A960S270-F1
#
_cell.length_a   1.000
_cell.length_b   1.000
_cell.length_c   1.000
_cell.angle_alpha   90.00
_cell.angle_beta   90.00
_cell.angle_gamma   90.00
#
_symmetry.space_group_name_H-M   'P 1'
#
loop_
_entity.id
_entity.type
_entity.pdbx_description
1 polymer ?
#
loop_
_entity_poly.entity_id
_entity_poly.type
_entity_poly.pdbx_seq_one_letter_code
_entity_poly.pdbx_strand_id
1 'polypeptide(L)'
;MSAYPEKTPLDNPFPGALNIMKKELAKSLDSFIYQFEHANHDKFALSRGLRLSEALMMERSKEIGGKLYTSMQKLMQAATDYANGHGKIESIYTFLEEVKRDLR
;
A
#
# COMPACT_ATOMS: atom_id res chain seq x y z
N MET A 1 31.71 -21.16 5.73
CA MET A 1 30.44 -21.87 6.01
C MET A 1 29.33 -20.84 5.99
N SER A 2 28.48 -20.84 4.96
CA SER A 2 27.35 -19.91 4.86
C SER A 2 26.10 -20.64 5.38
N ALA A 3 25.68 -20.32 6.60
CA ALA A 3 24.47 -20.85 7.21
C ALA A 3 23.29 -19.98 6.78
N TYR A 4 22.77 -20.21 5.58
CA TYR A 4 21.41 -19.78 5.27
C TYR A 4 20.47 -20.87 5.81
N PRO A 5 19.60 -20.58 6.79
CA PRO A 5 18.62 -21.56 7.25
C PRO A 5 17.76 -21.97 6.05
N GLU A 6 17.71 -23.27 5.78
CA GLU A 6 16.79 -23.84 4.79
C GLU A 6 15.37 -23.44 5.18
N LYS A 7 14.67 -22.75 4.28
CA LYS A 7 13.26 -22.42 4.47
C LYS A 7 12.48 -23.72 4.54
N THR A 8 11.94 -24.00 5.72
CA THR A 8 11.05 -25.13 5.95
C THR A 8 9.64 -24.81 5.45
N PRO A 9 8.82 -25.82 5.13
CA PRO A 9 7.40 -25.63 4.84
C PRO A 9 6.61 -24.92 5.96
N LEU A 10 7.15 -24.92 7.19
CA LEU A 10 6.61 -24.19 8.35
C LEU A 10 6.91 -22.68 8.30
N ASP A 11 7.93 -22.25 7.56
CA ASP A 11 8.26 -20.82 7.37
C ASP A 11 7.30 -20.13 6.39
N ASN A 12 6.55 -20.90 5.59
CA ASN A 12 5.49 -20.39 4.72
C ASN A 12 4.37 -21.45 4.56
N PRO A 13 3.51 -21.63 5.57
CA PRO A 13 2.53 -22.71 5.61
C PRO A 13 1.48 -22.63 4.48
N PHE A 14 1.37 -21.48 3.81
CA PHE A 14 0.45 -21.26 2.70
C PHE A 14 1.14 -20.50 1.56
N PRO A 15 1.88 -21.19 0.67
CA PRO A 15 2.64 -20.54 -0.41
C PRO A 15 1.76 -19.71 -1.39
N GLY A 16 0.45 -19.95 -1.43
CA GLY A 16 -0.51 -19.14 -2.19
C GLY A 16 -1.08 -17.92 -1.44
N ALA A 17 -1.00 -17.89 -0.10
CA ALA A 17 -1.60 -16.84 0.72
C ALA A 17 -0.94 -15.48 0.48
N LEU A 18 0.38 -15.45 0.29
CA LEU A 18 1.10 -14.21 0.00
C LEU A 18 0.62 -13.56 -1.31
N ASN A 19 0.41 -14.35 -2.36
CA ASN A 19 -0.10 -13.86 -3.63
C ASN A 19 -1.56 -13.40 -3.54
N ILE A 20 -2.36 -14.04 -2.70
CA ILE A 20 -3.73 -13.62 -2.42
C ILE A 20 -3.72 -12.27 -1.68
N MET A 21 -2.94 -12.13 -0.63
CA MET A 21 -2.80 -10.87 0.13
C MET A 21 -2.32 -9.72 -0.74
N LYS A 22 -1.33 -9.95 -1.62
CA LYS A 22 -0.89 -8.95 -2.61
C LYS A 22 -2.02 -8.52 -3.54
N LYS A 23 -2.82 -9.46 -4.06
CA LYS A 23 -3.97 -9.17 -4.94
C LYS A 23 -5.07 -8.41 -4.22
N GLU A 24 -5.35 -8.75 -2.96
CA GLU A 24 -6.35 -8.05 -2.16
C GLU A 24 -5.91 -6.61 -1.87
N LEU A 25 -4.65 -6.41 -1.46
CA LEU A 25 -4.11 -5.08 -1.24
C LEU A 25 -4.10 -4.23 -2.52
N ALA A 26 -3.76 -4.82 -3.67
CA ALA A 26 -3.84 -4.14 -4.97
C ALA A 26 -5.28 -3.66 -5.26
N LYS A 27 -6.30 -4.50 -5.03
CA LYS A 27 -7.70 -4.11 -5.23
C LYS A 27 -8.15 -2.99 -4.28
N SER A 28 -7.75 -3.05 -3.02
CA SER A 28 -8.05 -2.00 -2.04
C SER A 28 -7.44 -0.67 -2.48
N LEU A 29 -6.19 -0.70 -2.96
CA LEU A 29 -5.47 0.46 -3.44
C LEU A 29 -6.12 1.05 -4.71
N ASP A 30 -6.49 0.22 -5.68
CA ASP A 30 -7.15 0.67 -6.90
C ASP A 30 -8.51 1.31 -6.59
N SER A 31 -9.28 0.73 -5.65
CA SER A 31 -10.55 1.31 -5.18
C SER A 31 -10.36 2.67 -4.51
N PHE A 32 -9.35 2.80 -3.64
CA PHE A 32 -9.01 4.05 -2.98
C PHE A 32 -8.65 5.15 -3.99
N ILE A 33 -7.79 4.85 -4.96
CA ILE A 33 -7.39 5.79 -6.01
C ILE A 33 -8.55 6.13 -6.94
N TYR A 34 -9.36 5.15 -7.33
CA TYR A 34 -10.55 5.38 -8.15
C TYR A 34 -11.49 6.40 -7.49
N GLN A 35 -11.77 6.25 -6.19
CA GLN A 35 -12.61 7.19 -5.45
C GLN A 35 -12.00 8.59 -5.38
N PHE A 36 -10.68 8.67 -5.18
CA PHE A 36 -9.96 9.94 -5.17
C PHE A 36 -10.03 10.66 -6.52
N GLU A 37 -9.84 9.95 -7.63
CA GLU A 37 -9.93 10.50 -8.99
C GLU A 37 -11.36 10.91 -9.35
N HIS A 38 -12.35 10.09 -9.01
CA HIS A 38 -13.77 10.41 -9.25
C HIS A 38 -14.26 11.60 -8.43
N ALA A 39 -13.61 11.88 -7.30
CA ALA A 39 -13.86 13.07 -6.51
C ALA A 39 -13.14 14.31 -7.06
N ASN A 40 -12.61 14.29 -8.29
CA ASN A 40 -11.79 15.36 -8.88
C ASN A 40 -10.64 15.78 -7.97
N HIS A 41 -9.99 14.80 -7.35
CA HIS A 41 -8.86 15.00 -6.44
C HIS A 41 -9.18 15.86 -5.22
N ASP A 42 -10.44 15.81 -4.76
CA ASP A 42 -10.89 16.54 -3.59
C ASP A 42 -10.16 16.10 -2.31
N LYS A 43 -9.68 17.09 -1.55
CA LYS A 43 -8.87 16.87 -0.33
C LYS A 43 -9.70 16.25 0.78
N PHE A 44 -10.98 16.61 0.91
CA PHE A 44 -11.86 16.06 1.94
C PHE A 44 -12.21 14.60 1.65
N ALA A 45 -12.46 14.27 0.38
CA ALA A 45 -12.66 12.91 -0.09
C ALA A 45 -11.42 12.05 0.19
N LEU A 46 -10.22 12.53 -0.12
CA LEU A 46 -8.97 11.83 0.19
C LEU A 46 -8.79 11.62 1.70
N SER A 47 -8.97 12.66 2.51
CA SER A 47 -8.87 12.56 3.98
C SER A 47 -9.85 11.53 4.55
N ARG A 48 -11.09 11.50 4.04
CA ARG A 48 -12.09 10.51 4.43
C ARG A 48 -11.67 9.10 4.01
N GLY A 49 -11.17 8.94 2.79
CA GLY A 49 -10.66 7.66 2.30
C GLY A 49 -9.52 7.13 3.16
N LEU A 50 -8.57 7.98 3.54
CA LEU A 50 -7.44 7.63 4.42
C LEU A 50 -7.94 7.13 5.77
N ARG A 51 -8.84 7.87 6.42
CA ARG A 51 -9.42 7.45 7.71
C ARG A 51 -10.09 6.08 7.67
N LEU A 52 -10.65 5.69 6.53
CA LEU A 52 -11.36 4.42 6.37
C LEU A 52 -10.42 3.24 6.04
N SER A 53 -9.31 3.49 5.35
CA SER A 53 -8.55 2.43 4.68
C SER A 53 -7.07 2.37 5.03
N GLU A 54 -6.49 3.44 5.60
CA GLU A 54 -5.06 3.54 5.88
C GLU A 54 -4.57 2.41 6.79
N ALA A 55 -5.22 2.22 7.95
CA ALA A 55 -4.81 1.20 8.92
C ALA A 55 -4.79 -0.21 8.30
N LEU A 56 -5.82 -0.55 7.52
CA LEU A 56 -5.91 -1.83 6.83
C LEU A 56 -4.81 -2.00 5.79
N MET A 57 -4.57 -1.01 4.93
CA MET A 57 -3.51 -1.07 3.90
C MET A 57 -2.12 -1.15 4.53
N MET A 58 -1.91 -0.43 5.64
CA MET A 58 -0.69 -0.44 6.42
C MET A 58 -0.43 -1.80 7.08
N GLU A 59 -1.45 -2.40 7.69
CA GLU A 59 -1.34 -3.72 8.30
C GLU A 59 -1.06 -4.80 7.25
N ARG A 60 -1.82 -4.81 6.14
CA ARG A 60 -1.60 -5.78 5.05
C ARG A 60 -0.23 -5.63 4.38
N SER A 61 0.24 -4.41 4.16
CA SER A 61 1.59 -4.19 3.61
C SER A 61 2.69 -4.66 4.57
N LYS A 62 2.47 -4.59 5.89
CA LYS A 62 3.38 -5.12 6.92
C LYS A 62 3.41 -6.64 6.93
N GLU A 63 2.25 -7.29 6.82
CA GLU A 63 2.12 -8.75 6.74
C GLU A 63 2.80 -9.32 5.50
N ILE A 64 2.65 -8.66 4.35
CA ILE A 64 3.35 -9.04 3.11
C ILE A 64 4.86 -8.81 3.24
N GLY A 65 5.25 -7.71 3.90
CA GLY A 65 6.64 -7.38 4.21
C GLY A 65 7.46 -6.89 3.01
N GLY A 66 8.78 -6.95 3.15
CA GLY A 66 9.72 -6.44 2.15
C GLY A 66 9.68 -4.91 2.01
N LYS A 67 9.89 -4.41 0.78
CA LYS A 67 9.88 -2.97 0.48
C LYS A 67 8.48 -2.36 0.46
N LEU A 68 7.45 -3.20 0.33
CA LEU A 68 6.06 -2.79 0.19
C LEU A 68 5.58 -1.95 1.38
N TYR A 69 5.95 -2.34 2.60
CA TYR A 69 5.59 -1.57 3.80
C TYR A 69 6.13 -0.14 3.74
N THR A 70 7.41 0.04 3.39
CA THR A 70 8.02 1.36 3.27
C THR A 70 7.41 2.18 2.14
N SER A 71 7.14 1.58 0.98
CA SER A 71 6.47 2.26 -0.14
C SER A 71 5.04 2.67 0.22
N MET A 72 4.32 1.83 0.97
CA MET A 72 2.98 2.15 1.46
C MET A 72 3.01 3.32 2.46
N GLN A 73 3.98 3.35 3.38
CA GLN A 73 4.17 4.49 4.30
C GLN A 73 4.35 5.81 3.55
N LYS A 74 5.19 5.82 2.51
CA LYS A 74 5.41 7.02 1.69
C LYS A 74 4.12 7.47 0.98
N LEU A 75 3.35 6.51 0.45
CA LEU A 75 2.08 6.82 -0.19
C LEU A 75 1.08 7.42 0.80
N MET A 76 0.91 6.81 1.97
CA MET A 76 0.00 7.32 3.02
C MET A 76 0.41 8.70 3.51
N GLN A 77 1.72 8.93 3.68
CA GLN A 77 2.25 10.26 4.04
C GLN A 77 1.94 11.29 2.95
N ALA A 78 2.23 10.99 1.69
CA ALA A 78 1.96 11.93 0.60
C ALA A 78 0.47 12.24 0.43
N ALA A 79 -0.38 11.23 0.62
CA ALA A 79 -1.83 11.41 0.62
C ALA A 79 -2.29 12.29 1.80
N THR A 80 -1.73 12.09 2.99
CA THR A 80 -1.98 12.91 4.17
C THR A 80 -1.54 14.36 3.96
N ASP A 81 -0.34 14.57 3.42
CA ASP A 81 0.19 15.90 3.13
C ASP A 81 -0.69 16.65 2.13
N TYR A 82 -1.14 15.97 1.07
CA TYR A 82 -2.04 16.54 0.08
C TYR A 82 -3.41 16.87 0.69
N ALA A 83 -3.98 15.95 1.48
CA ALA A 83 -5.25 16.17 2.18
C ALA A 83 -5.20 17.38 3.13
N ASN A 84 -4.06 17.60 3.78
CA ASN A 84 -3.80 18.76 4.64
C ASN A 84 -3.44 20.04 3.86
N GLY A 85 -3.26 19.95 2.54
CA GLY A 85 -3.00 21.09 1.66
C GLY A 85 -1.54 21.53 1.53
N HIS A 86 -0.59 20.75 2.05
CA HIS A 86 0.85 21.01 1.92
C HIS A 86 1.55 20.08 0.92
N GLY A 87 0.87 19.01 0.49
CA GLY A 87 1.37 18.03 -0.46
C GLY A 87 0.97 18.33 -1.91
N LYS A 88 1.67 17.65 -2.82
CA LYS A 88 1.44 17.68 -4.27
C LYS A 88 0.79 16.39 -4.73
N ILE A 89 -0.15 16.47 -5.66
CA ILE A 89 -0.84 15.29 -6.17
C ILE A 89 0.13 14.35 -6.92
N GLU A 90 1.13 14.92 -7.57
CA GLU A 90 2.18 14.19 -8.29
C GLU A 90 2.97 13.27 -7.35
N SER A 91 3.14 13.66 -6.08
CA SER A 91 3.79 12.81 -5.07
C SER A 91 2.96 11.56 -4.77
N ILE A 92 1.62 11.68 -4.71
CA ILE A 92 0.72 10.54 -4.53
C ILE A 92 0.93 9.54 -5.68
N TYR A 93 0.87 10.01 -6.92
CA TYR A 93 1.06 9.15 -8.10
C TYR A 93 2.45 8.53 -8.18
N THR A 94 3.50 9.27 -7.78
CA THR A 94 4.87 8.76 -7.74
C THR A 94 4.97 7.56 -6.79
N PHE A 95 4.47 7.69 -5.56
CA PHE A 95 4.52 6.59 -4.59
C PHE A 95 3.51 5.48 -4.88
N LEU A 96 2.41 5.79 -5.56
CA LEU A 96 1.47 4.76 -6.05
C LEU A 96 2.17 3.80 -7.03
N GLU A 97 2.98 4.32 -7.95
CA GLU A 97 3.75 3.50 -8.89
C GLU A 97 4.87 2.70 -8.19
N GLU A 98 5.48 3.23 -7.12
CA GLU A 98 6.38 2.45 -6.26
C GLU A 98 5.66 1.25 -5.63
N VAL A 99 4.48 1.48 -5.02
CA VAL A 99 3.67 0.43 -4.40
C VAL A 99 3.23 -0.62 -5.42
N LYS A 100 2.75 -0.21 -6.60
CA LYS A 100 2.37 -1.13 -7.67
C LYS A 100 3.54 -1.99 -8.16
N ARG A 101 4.76 -1.45 -8.16
CA ARG A 101 5.97 -2.21 -8.50
C ARG A 101 6.28 -3.26 -7.44
N ASP A 102 6.16 -2.91 -6.16
CA ASP A 102 6.42 -3.82 -5.04
C ASP A 102 5.34 -4.90 -4.88
N LEU A 103 4.13 -4.67 -5.40
CA LEU A 103 3.03 -5.64 -5.43
C LEU A 103 3.17 -6.70 -6.52
N ARG A 104 4.04 -6.52 -7.52
CA ARG A 104 4.34 -7.53 -8.54
C ARG A 104 5.18 -8.68 -7.96
#